data_AF-A0A0G0G2V4-F1
#
_entry.id   AF-A0A0G0G2V4-F1
#
_cell.length_a   1.000
_cell.length_b   1.000
_cell.length_c   1.000
_cell.angle_alpha   90.00
_cell.angle_beta   90.00
_cell.angle_gamma   90.00
#
_symmetry.space_group_name_H-M   'P 1'
#
loop_
_entity.id
_entity.type
_entity.pdbx_description
1 polymer ?
#
loop_
_entity_poly.entity_id
_entity_poly.type
_entity_poly.pdbx_seq_one_letter_code
_entity_poly.pdbx_strand_id
1 'polypeptide(L)'
;MKYMKKNVIVGIGLSFIIFGLVGSSYYFFNQYKKTQLLLNNPTLAAKEEVKKITDEVSKLMILPAKEEPIVVTVLDKNKLKDQDFFKKAENGDKAIVYSVSKKAILFRPSINKIIEVAPLDLGNANQPVKIALYNGTTTTGLTGELEKELTQKVTNLSITGKENAKKSDYKKTIIVDLSGNKSELAKQLAILLNGQVAALPEGEVAPKDVDLLAIIGTDYKSGQLNIQTAPTSSASPTVAK
;
A
#
# COMPACT_ATOMS: atom_id res chain seq x y z
N MET A 1 33.82 57.73 19.84
CA MET A 1 32.46 57.19 19.59
C MET A 1 32.31 56.33 18.31
N LYS A 2 33.16 56.47 17.28
CA LYS A 2 33.04 55.73 15.99
C LYS A 2 33.27 54.21 16.11
N TYR A 3 34.06 53.76 17.08
CA TYR A 3 34.41 52.34 17.29
C TYR A 3 33.30 51.50 17.94
N MET A 4 32.42 52.11 18.76
CA MET A 4 31.34 51.37 19.43
C MET A 4 30.25 50.88 18.47
N LYS A 5 29.95 51.63 17.39
CA LYS A 5 28.92 51.24 16.40
C LYS A 5 29.32 50.03 15.54
N LYS A 6 30.63 49.87 15.25
CA LYS A 6 31.15 48.73 14.47
C LYS A 6 31.02 47.41 15.22
N ASN A 7 31.35 47.40 16.51
CA ASN A 7 31.26 46.19 17.35
C ASN A 7 29.80 45.77 17.60
N VAL A 8 28.88 46.72 17.65
CA VAL A 8 27.43 46.44 17.75
C VAL A 8 26.91 45.80 16.46
N ILE A 9 27.29 46.32 15.27
CA ILE A 9 26.89 45.72 13.98
C ILE A 9 27.47 44.31 13.81
N VAL A 10 28.74 44.12 14.19
CA VAL A 10 29.39 42.79 14.18
C VAL A 10 28.71 41.83 15.16
N GLY A 11 28.32 42.31 16.35
CA GLY A 11 27.59 41.51 17.34
C GLY A 11 26.20 41.09 16.88
N ILE A 12 25.46 41.99 16.22
CA ILE A 12 24.14 41.68 15.63
C ILE A 12 24.29 40.65 14.51
N GLY A 13 25.28 40.81 13.62
CA GLY A 13 25.57 39.84 12.55
C GLY A 13 25.91 38.45 13.10
N LEU A 14 26.75 38.37 14.14
CA LEU A 14 27.08 37.12 14.81
C LEU A 14 25.85 36.47 15.48
N SER A 15 24.97 37.26 16.08
CA SER A 15 23.74 36.75 16.68
C SER A 15 22.80 36.13 15.64
N PHE A 16 22.62 36.76 14.48
CA PHE A 16 21.84 36.18 13.38
C PHE A 16 22.42 34.85 12.86
N ILE A 17 23.75 34.75 12.77
CA ILE A 17 24.42 33.50 12.39
C ILE A 17 24.15 32.41 13.44
N ILE A 18 24.26 32.73 14.74
CA ILE A 18 23.97 31.78 15.82
C ILE A 18 22.51 31.32 15.78
N PHE A 19 21.55 32.23 15.59
CA PHE A 19 20.14 31.85 15.45
C PHE A 19 19.89 30.99 14.21
N GLY A 20 20.56 31.26 13.09
CA GLY A 20 20.51 30.41 11.89
C GLY A 20 21.07 29.01 12.13
N LEU A 21 22.17 28.89 12.90
CA LEU A 21 22.78 27.61 13.27
C LEU A 21 21.90 26.82 14.25
N VAL A 22 21.32 27.48 15.26
CA VAL A 22 20.41 26.82 16.23
C VAL A 22 19.13 26.35 15.53
N GLY A 23 18.54 27.18 14.68
CA GLY A 23 17.36 26.83 13.91
C GLY A 23 17.59 25.64 12.97
N SER A 24 18.70 25.65 12.22
CA SER A 24 19.05 24.53 11.33
C SER A 24 19.36 23.26 12.12
N SER A 25 20.12 23.35 13.22
CA SER A 25 20.40 22.21 14.11
C SER A 25 19.12 21.60 14.68
N TYR A 26 18.16 22.42 15.11
CA TYR A 26 16.88 21.94 15.63
C TYR A 26 16.05 21.24 14.53
N TYR A 27 15.99 21.82 13.33
CA TYR A 27 15.31 21.23 12.18
C TYR A 27 15.90 19.85 11.81
N PHE A 28 17.22 19.74 11.67
CA PHE A 28 17.87 18.47 11.35
C PHE A 28 17.71 17.42 12.45
N PHE A 29 17.76 17.82 13.73
CA PHE A 29 17.51 16.91 14.84
C PHE A 29 16.08 16.38 14.85
N ASN A 30 15.09 17.23 14.55
CA ASN A 30 13.70 16.82 14.46
C ASN A 30 13.45 15.89 13.26
N GLN A 31 14.05 16.20 12.11
CA GLN A 31 14.00 15.35 10.91
C GLN A 31 14.65 13.98 11.16
N TYR A 32 15.78 13.94 11.86
CA TYR A 32 16.44 12.70 12.25
C TYR A 32 15.55 11.85 13.19
N LYS A 33 14.96 12.46 14.23
CA LYS A 33 14.03 11.77 15.13
C LYS A 33 12.80 11.23 14.41
N LYS A 34 12.18 12.02 13.53
CA LYS A 34 11.03 11.58 12.72
C LYS A 34 11.41 10.38 11.85
N THR A 35 12.56 10.46 11.19
CA THR A 35 13.07 9.37 10.34
C THR A 35 13.30 8.09 11.15
N GLN A 36 13.95 8.19 12.31
CA GLN A 36 14.18 7.03 13.20
C GLN A 36 12.87 6.43 13.72
N LEU A 37 11.87 7.26 14.03
CA LEU A 37 10.55 6.80 14.46
C LEU A 37 9.81 6.03 13.35
N LEU A 38 9.90 6.50 12.10
CA LEU A 38 9.29 5.81 10.95
C LEU A 38 10.05 4.52 10.58
N LEU A 39 11.39 4.53 10.64
CA LEU A 39 12.21 3.33 10.41
C LEU A 39 11.92 2.23 11.43
N ASN A 40 11.73 2.61 12.70
CA ASN A 40 11.46 1.67 13.79
C ASN A 40 9.98 1.29 13.90
N ASN A 41 9.09 1.90 13.11
CA ASN A 41 7.66 1.63 13.14
C ASN A 41 7.08 1.54 11.71
N PRO A 42 7.14 0.35 11.08
CA PRO A 42 6.68 0.13 9.71
C PRO A 42 5.22 0.55 9.47
N THR A 43 4.36 0.38 10.47
CA THR A 43 2.94 0.77 10.39
C THR A 43 2.77 2.29 10.28
N LEU A 44 3.57 3.07 11.01
CA LEU A 44 3.54 4.54 10.91
C LEU A 44 4.14 5.02 9.59
N ALA A 45 5.22 4.39 9.10
CA ALA A 45 5.79 4.67 7.79
C ALA A 45 4.77 4.46 6.66
N ALA A 46 4.04 3.33 6.70
CA ALA A 46 2.96 3.00 5.80
C ALA A 46 1.85 4.06 5.80
N LYS A 47 1.40 4.49 6.98
CA LYS A 47 0.37 5.53 7.11
C LYS A 47 0.82 6.88 6.56
N GLU A 48 2.07 7.26 6.82
CA GLU A 48 2.63 8.53 6.32
C GLU A 48 2.82 8.49 4.78
N GLU A 49 3.22 7.35 4.20
CA GLU A 49 3.29 7.19 2.74
C GLU A 49 1.91 7.34 2.09
N VAL A 50 0.88 6.68 2.62
CA VAL A 50 -0.49 6.83 2.12
C VAL A 50 -0.94 8.28 2.20
N LYS A 51 -0.73 8.93 3.35
CA LYS A 51 -1.08 10.34 3.53
C LYS A 51 -0.38 11.22 2.50
N LYS A 52 0.92 11.02 2.28
CA LYS A 52 1.68 11.78 1.29
C LYS A 52 1.11 11.59 -0.11
N ILE A 53 0.81 10.36 -0.50
CA ILE A 53 0.28 10.04 -1.83
C ILE A 53 -1.12 10.64 -2.01
N THR A 54 -2.00 10.51 -1.01
CA THR A 54 -3.35 11.10 -1.09
C THR A 54 -3.31 12.63 -1.09
N ASP A 55 -2.39 13.25 -0.34
CA ASP A 55 -2.16 14.70 -0.39
C ASP A 55 -1.70 15.16 -1.80
N GLU A 56 -0.84 14.39 -2.48
CA GLU A 56 -0.43 14.66 -3.85
C GLU A 56 -1.60 14.49 -4.83
N VAL A 57 -2.33 13.37 -4.76
CA VAL A 57 -3.44 13.09 -5.67
C VAL A 57 -4.61 14.06 -5.47
N SER A 58 -4.86 14.51 -4.24
CA SER A 58 -5.93 15.47 -3.92
C SER A 58 -5.77 16.83 -4.61
N LYS A 59 -4.55 17.17 -5.02
CA LYS A 59 -4.25 18.38 -5.80
C LYS A 59 -4.56 18.21 -7.29
N LEU A 60 -4.69 16.98 -7.75
CA LEU A 60 -4.90 16.61 -9.15
C LEU A 60 -6.35 16.25 -9.43
N MET A 61 -7.09 15.74 -8.42
CA MET A 61 -8.51 15.44 -8.53
C MET A 61 -9.21 15.48 -7.18
N ILE A 62 -10.54 15.64 -7.20
CA ILE A 62 -11.37 15.48 -6.01
C ILE A 62 -11.36 14.00 -5.59
N LEU A 63 -10.95 13.75 -4.35
CA LEU A 63 -10.93 12.43 -3.74
C LEU A 63 -12.17 12.19 -2.86
N PRO A 64 -12.57 10.93 -2.66
CA PRO A 64 -13.57 10.58 -1.66
C PRO A 64 -13.20 11.07 -0.26
N ALA A 65 -14.02 11.97 0.30
CA ALA A 65 -13.86 12.47 1.66
C ALA A 65 -14.67 11.57 2.60
N LYS A 66 -14.00 10.76 3.44
CA LYS A 66 -14.51 9.90 4.55
C LYS A 66 -14.07 8.42 4.50
N GLU A 67 -13.08 8.07 3.69
CA GLU A 67 -12.45 6.76 3.75
C GLU A 67 -10.94 6.86 3.53
N GLU A 68 -10.18 5.99 4.20
CA GLU A 68 -8.75 5.83 3.95
C GLU A 68 -8.57 4.84 2.79
N PRO A 69 -7.86 5.23 1.71
CA PRO A 69 -7.63 4.33 0.60
C PRO A 69 -6.53 3.32 0.91
N ILE A 70 -6.51 2.25 0.14
CA ILE A 70 -5.41 1.28 0.11
C ILE A 70 -4.51 1.66 -1.03
N VAL A 71 -3.21 1.77 -0.77
CA VAL A 71 -2.23 2.13 -1.79
C VAL A 71 -1.29 0.95 -2.03
N VAL A 72 -1.26 0.47 -3.27
CA VAL A 72 -0.43 -0.66 -3.71
C VAL A 72 0.52 -0.18 -4.79
N THR A 73 1.75 -0.65 -4.77
CA THR A 73 2.75 -0.32 -5.80
C THR A 73 2.71 -1.34 -6.92
N VAL A 74 2.68 -0.89 -8.17
CA VAL A 74 2.85 -1.73 -9.36
C VAL A 74 4.31 -2.20 -9.40
N LEU A 75 4.55 -3.46 -9.02
CA LEU A 75 5.89 -4.04 -9.02
C LEU A 75 6.31 -4.58 -10.39
N ASP A 76 5.37 -5.18 -11.11
CA ASP A 76 5.60 -5.75 -12.44
C ASP A 76 4.38 -5.51 -13.34
N LYS A 77 4.49 -4.47 -14.17
CA LYS A 77 3.46 -4.10 -15.14
C LYS A 77 3.11 -5.25 -16.10
N ASN A 78 4.05 -6.15 -16.39
CA ASN A 78 3.82 -7.23 -17.35
C ASN A 78 2.77 -8.23 -16.88
N LYS A 79 2.62 -8.40 -15.56
CA LYS A 79 1.60 -9.29 -14.95
C LYS A 79 0.20 -8.68 -14.91
N LEU A 80 0.09 -7.38 -15.21
CA LEU A 80 -1.15 -6.62 -15.09
C LEU A 80 -1.66 -6.14 -16.46
N LYS A 81 -0.97 -6.46 -17.56
CA LYS A 81 -1.30 -5.98 -18.92
C LYS A 81 -2.70 -6.37 -19.39
N ASP A 82 -3.22 -7.50 -18.91
CA ASP A 82 -4.55 -8.02 -19.26
C ASP A 82 -5.69 -7.32 -18.50
N GLN A 83 -5.36 -6.28 -17.73
CA GLN A 83 -6.31 -5.45 -17.00
C GLN A 83 -6.33 -4.06 -17.63
N ASP A 84 -7.50 -3.64 -18.08
CA ASP A 84 -7.66 -2.36 -18.77
C ASP A 84 -7.15 -1.18 -17.95
N PHE A 85 -7.41 -1.21 -16.64
CA PHE A 85 -6.93 -0.22 -15.68
C PHE A 85 -5.39 -0.06 -15.64
N PHE A 86 -4.64 -1.12 -15.93
CA PHE A 86 -3.17 -1.11 -15.91
C PHE A 86 -2.52 -1.08 -17.31
N LYS A 87 -3.29 -0.91 -18.39
CA LYS A 87 -2.76 -0.86 -19.76
C LYS A 87 -1.65 0.18 -19.96
N LYS A 88 -1.71 1.28 -19.21
CA LYS A 88 -0.73 2.39 -19.25
C LYS A 88 0.20 2.42 -18.04
N ALA A 89 0.18 1.38 -17.21
CA ALA A 89 0.95 1.32 -15.98
C ALA A 89 2.45 1.17 -16.23
N GLU A 90 3.24 1.78 -15.37
CA GLU A 90 4.68 1.60 -15.27
C GLU A 90 5.04 1.04 -13.89
N ASN A 91 6.19 0.37 -13.79
CA ASN A 91 6.69 -0.09 -12.49
C ASN A 91 6.95 1.12 -11.58
N GLY A 92 6.47 1.05 -10.34
CA GLY A 92 6.50 2.15 -9.39
C GLY A 92 5.25 3.03 -9.38
N ASP A 93 4.30 2.84 -10.31
CA ASP A 93 2.98 3.46 -10.22
C ASP A 93 2.26 2.98 -8.94
N LYS A 94 1.36 3.80 -8.41
CA LYS A 94 0.58 3.57 -7.20
C LYS A 94 -0.88 3.36 -7.58
N ALA A 95 -1.41 2.16 -7.34
CA ALA A 95 -2.83 1.88 -7.39
C ALA A 95 -3.47 2.26 -6.05
N ILE A 96 -4.39 3.22 -6.07
CA ILE A 96 -5.08 3.76 -4.90
C ILE A 96 -6.53 3.30 -4.99
N VAL A 97 -6.96 2.49 -4.03
CA VAL A 97 -8.28 1.85 -4.03
C VAL A 97 -9.15 2.41 -2.91
N TYR A 98 -10.30 2.92 -3.30
CA TYR A 98 -11.37 3.44 -2.47
C TYR A 98 -12.54 2.46 -2.52
N SER A 99 -12.58 1.53 -1.57
CA SER A 99 -13.51 0.40 -1.64
C SER A 99 -14.96 0.80 -1.33
N VAL A 100 -15.19 1.80 -0.47
CA VAL A 100 -16.55 2.25 -0.13
C VAL A 100 -17.14 3.05 -1.30
N SER A 101 -16.37 3.98 -1.85
CA SER A 101 -16.81 4.79 -2.99
C SER A 101 -16.67 4.08 -4.34
N LYS A 102 -16.27 2.81 -4.35
CA LYS A 102 -16.11 1.98 -5.55
C LYS A 102 -15.26 2.67 -6.62
N LYS A 103 -14.06 3.13 -6.25
CA LYS A 103 -13.15 3.85 -7.16
C LYS A 103 -11.71 3.35 -7.04
N ALA A 104 -11.05 3.16 -8.18
CA ALA A 104 -9.63 2.89 -8.27
C ALA A 104 -8.93 4.00 -9.06
N ILE A 105 -7.75 4.42 -8.61
CA ILE A 105 -6.95 5.48 -9.22
C ILE A 105 -5.52 4.97 -9.41
N LEU A 106 -5.00 5.02 -10.63
CA LEU A 106 -3.61 4.72 -10.92
C LEU A 106 -2.84 6.04 -10.98
N PHE A 107 -1.93 6.25 -10.04
CA PHE A 107 -1.12 7.46 -9.91
C PHE A 107 0.34 7.15 -10.20
N ARG A 108 1.02 8.01 -10.98
CA ARG A 108 2.46 7.92 -11.24
C ARG A 108 3.19 9.02 -10.48
N PRO A 109 3.88 8.70 -9.37
CA PRO A 109 4.59 9.71 -8.58
C PRO A 109 5.72 10.40 -9.37
N SER A 110 6.41 9.67 -10.25
CA SER A 110 7.59 10.19 -10.97
C SER A 110 7.29 11.35 -11.91
N ILE A 111 6.06 11.48 -12.39
CA ILE A 111 5.61 12.61 -13.23
C ILE A 111 4.46 13.39 -12.61
N ASN A 112 4.08 13.04 -11.37
CA ASN A 112 2.95 13.61 -10.63
C ASN A 112 1.65 13.68 -11.46
N LYS A 113 1.24 12.54 -12.04
CA LYS A 113 0.00 12.45 -12.83
C LYS A 113 -0.86 11.26 -12.45
N ILE A 114 -2.17 11.46 -12.53
CA ILE A 114 -3.14 10.37 -12.57
C ILE A 114 -3.09 9.78 -13.98
N ILE A 115 -2.83 8.48 -14.06
CA ILE A 115 -2.71 7.72 -15.30
C ILE A 115 -4.07 7.18 -15.74
N GLU A 116 -4.85 6.68 -14.78
CA GLU A 116 -6.15 6.08 -15.03
C GLU A 116 -7.07 6.19 -13.80
N VAL A 117 -8.38 6.27 -14.03
CA VAL A 117 -9.40 6.22 -12.97
C VAL A 117 -10.52 5.30 -13.44
N ALA A 118 -10.82 4.27 -12.65
CA ALA A 118 -11.85 3.30 -12.99
C ALA A 118 -12.87 3.15 -11.83
N PRO A 119 -14.13 2.84 -12.15
CA PRO A 119 -15.05 2.30 -11.14
C PRO A 119 -14.52 0.95 -10.64
N LEU A 120 -14.66 0.71 -9.35
CA LEU A 120 -14.34 -0.56 -8.72
C LEU A 120 -15.65 -1.33 -8.50
N ASP A 121 -15.94 -2.29 -9.35
CA ASP A 121 -17.14 -3.13 -9.21
C ASP A 121 -16.83 -4.43 -8.46
N LEU A 122 -16.88 -4.35 -7.13
CA LEU A 122 -16.78 -5.53 -6.27
C LEU A 122 -18.09 -6.38 -6.24
N GLY A 123 -19.05 -6.07 -7.12
CA GLY A 123 -20.35 -6.72 -7.25
C GLY A 123 -21.49 -6.05 -6.47
N ASN A 124 -22.72 -6.55 -6.67
CA ASN A 124 -23.97 -6.07 -6.09
C ASN A 124 -24.42 -6.90 -4.87
N ALA A 125 -24.68 -6.24 -3.73
CA ALA A 125 -25.03 -6.85 -2.43
C ALA A 125 -26.24 -7.82 -2.43
N ASN A 126 -27.11 -7.77 -3.45
CA ASN A 126 -28.29 -8.65 -3.55
C ASN A 126 -27.97 -10.07 -4.06
N GLN A 127 -26.73 -10.33 -4.49
CA GLN A 127 -26.23 -11.66 -4.87
C GLN A 127 -24.79 -11.78 -4.34
N PRO A 128 -24.60 -12.13 -3.06
CA PRO A 128 -23.29 -12.18 -2.45
C PRO A 128 -22.41 -13.22 -3.14
N VAL A 129 -21.21 -12.80 -3.54
CA VAL A 129 -20.24 -13.69 -4.16
C VAL A 129 -19.64 -14.57 -3.09
N LYS A 130 -19.73 -15.89 -3.27
CA LYS A 130 -19.25 -16.88 -2.33
C LYS A 130 -17.74 -17.03 -2.47
N ILE A 131 -17.01 -16.82 -1.39
CA ILE A 131 -15.55 -16.95 -1.37
C ILE A 131 -15.07 -17.85 -0.24
N ALA A 132 -14.19 -18.79 -0.55
CA ALA A 132 -13.47 -19.59 0.44
C ALA A 132 -12.06 -19.03 0.65
N LEU A 133 -11.53 -19.15 1.87
CA LEU A 133 -10.20 -18.66 2.23
C LEU A 133 -9.31 -19.82 2.67
N TYR A 134 -8.25 -20.10 1.91
CA TYR A 134 -7.28 -21.14 2.22
C TYR A 134 -5.97 -20.54 2.71
N ASN A 135 -5.45 -21.07 3.81
CA ASN A 135 -4.11 -20.73 4.28
C ASN A 135 -3.06 -21.53 3.51
N GLY A 136 -2.36 -20.86 2.59
CA GLY A 136 -1.23 -21.42 1.85
C GLY A 136 0.12 -21.22 2.55
N THR A 137 0.12 -20.95 3.86
CA THR A 137 1.33 -20.69 4.66
C THR A 137 1.40 -21.58 5.90
N THR A 138 2.51 -21.52 6.63
CA THR A 138 2.66 -22.14 7.96
C THR A 138 2.19 -21.24 9.12
N THR A 139 1.80 -19.99 8.84
CA THR A 139 1.38 -19.02 9.86
C THR A 139 -0.09 -19.21 10.20
N THR A 140 -0.40 -19.51 11.46
CA THR A 140 -1.78 -19.68 11.93
C THR A 140 -2.51 -18.34 12.00
N GLY A 141 -3.83 -18.34 11.80
CA GLY A 141 -4.68 -17.16 11.97
C GLY A 141 -4.85 -16.24 10.75
N LEU A 142 -4.02 -16.39 9.70
CA LEU A 142 -4.07 -15.48 8.53
C LEU A 142 -5.42 -15.46 7.81
N THR A 143 -6.15 -16.58 7.73
CA THR A 143 -7.49 -16.61 7.12
C THR A 143 -8.51 -15.81 7.92
N GLY A 144 -8.35 -15.72 9.25
CA GLY A 144 -9.16 -14.86 10.09
C GLY A 144 -8.82 -13.36 9.94
N GLU A 145 -7.56 -13.03 9.69
CA GLU A 145 -7.15 -11.66 9.37
C GLU A 145 -7.68 -11.23 7.99
N LEU A 146 -7.56 -12.11 6.99
CA LEU A 146 -8.11 -11.86 5.65
C LEU A 146 -9.63 -11.70 5.66
N GLU A 147 -10.34 -12.52 6.41
CA GLU A 147 -11.79 -12.37 6.59
C GLU A 147 -12.15 -10.99 7.15
N LYS A 148 -11.46 -10.52 8.19
CA LYS A 148 -11.68 -9.17 8.75
C LYS A 148 -11.42 -8.09 7.71
N GLU A 149 -10.33 -8.21 6.97
CA GLU A 149 -9.96 -7.25 5.93
C GLU A 149 -11.00 -7.21 4.80
N LEU A 150 -11.41 -8.37 4.30
CA LEU A 150 -12.41 -8.48 3.24
C LEU A 150 -13.78 -7.98 3.70
N THR A 151 -14.23 -8.33 4.91
CA THR A 151 -15.53 -7.88 5.43
C THR A 151 -15.58 -6.37 5.72
N GLN A 152 -14.45 -5.75 6.04
CA GLN A 152 -14.34 -4.30 6.19
C GLN A 152 -14.33 -3.56 4.85
N LYS A 153 -13.67 -4.12 3.83
CA LYS A 153 -13.38 -3.44 2.58
C LYS A 153 -14.32 -3.83 1.44
N VAL A 154 -14.99 -4.98 1.54
CA VAL A 154 -15.79 -5.54 0.46
C VAL A 154 -17.16 -5.94 0.98
N THR A 155 -18.19 -5.22 0.55
CA THR A 155 -19.56 -5.38 1.06
C THR A 155 -20.37 -6.49 0.38
N ASN A 156 -19.85 -7.10 -0.70
CA ASN A 156 -20.54 -8.11 -1.51
C ASN A 156 -19.84 -9.49 -1.53
N LEU A 157 -19.23 -9.89 -0.41
CA LEU A 157 -18.65 -11.22 -0.26
C LEU A 157 -19.36 -11.98 0.86
N SER A 158 -19.65 -13.26 0.60
CA SER A 158 -20.05 -14.23 1.62
C SER A 158 -18.90 -15.20 1.82
N ILE A 159 -18.21 -15.10 2.96
CA ILE A 159 -17.16 -16.05 3.32
C ILE A 159 -17.80 -17.41 3.62
N THR A 160 -17.52 -18.43 2.81
CA THR A 160 -18.13 -19.77 2.94
C THR A 160 -17.33 -20.71 3.83
N GLY A 161 -16.04 -20.47 3.98
CA GLY A 161 -15.17 -21.33 4.79
C GLY A 161 -13.74 -20.83 4.88
N LYS A 162 -13.05 -21.31 5.92
CA LYS A 162 -11.62 -21.09 6.16
C LYS A 162 -10.95 -22.43 6.38
N GLU A 163 -9.99 -22.77 5.54
CA GLU A 163 -9.27 -24.05 5.61
C GLU A 163 -7.76 -23.83 5.39
N ASN A 164 -6.97 -24.90 5.49
CA ASN A 164 -5.59 -24.89 5.02
C ASN A 164 -5.57 -25.39 3.58
N ALA A 165 -4.75 -24.76 2.73
CA ALA A 165 -4.41 -25.32 1.44
C ALA A 165 -3.62 -26.64 1.62
N LYS A 166 -3.57 -27.47 0.58
CA LYS A 166 -2.78 -28.70 0.59
C LYS A 166 -1.29 -28.41 0.68
N LYS A 167 -0.84 -27.32 0.07
CA LYS A 167 0.54 -26.82 0.18
C LYS A 167 0.59 -25.59 1.11
N SER A 168 1.72 -25.41 1.79
CA SER A 168 1.93 -24.32 2.76
C SER A 168 3.14 -23.43 2.44
N ASP A 169 3.65 -23.52 1.21
CA ASP A 169 4.83 -22.81 0.73
C ASP A 169 4.52 -21.71 -0.30
N TYR A 170 3.25 -21.33 -0.44
CA TYR A 170 2.81 -20.29 -1.36
C TYR A 170 3.51 -18.97 -1.06
N LYS A 171 4.28 -18.47 -2.03
CA LYS A 171 4.97 -17.17 -1.90
C LYS A 171 4.07 -15.99 -2.21
N LYS A 172 3.07 -16.21 -3.07
CA LYS A 172 2.15 -15.19 -3.56
C LYS A 172 0.72 -15.56 -3.21
N THR A 173 -0.03 -14.57 -2.75
CA THR A 173 -1.47 -14.67 -2.56
C THR A 173 -2.14 -14.74 -3.91
N ILE A 174 -3.01 -15.73 -4.10
CA ILE A 174 -3.68 -15.98 -5.37
C ILE A 174 -5.19 -15.98 -5.21
N ILE A 175 -5.87 -15.42 -6.21
CA ILE A 175 -7.32 -15.43 -6.33
C ILE A 175 -7.68 -16.31 -7.52
N VAL A 176 -8.51 -17.31 -7.28
CA VAL A 176 -8.96 -18.29 -8.27
C VAL A 176 -10.45 -18.06 -8.52
N ASP A 177 -10.82 -17.86 -9.79
CA ASP A 177 -12.23 -17.84 -10.22
C ASP A 177 -12.70 -19.27 -10.48
N LEU A 178 -13.37 -19.87 -9.49
CA LEU A 178 -13.88 -21.23 -9.57
C LEU A 178 -15.17 -21.31 -10.40
N SER A 179 -15.96 -20.24 -10.42
CA SER A 179 -17.19 -20.16 -11.22
C SER A 179 -16.94 -19.94 -12.72
N GLY A 180 -15.77 -19.40 -13.08
CA GLY A 180 -15.42 -18.98 -14.43
C GLY A 180 -16.13 -17.71 -14.92
N ASN A 181 -16.98 -17.08 -14.10
CA ASN A 181 -17.75 -15.89 -14.48
C ASN A 181 -17.51 -14.67 -13.57
N LYS A 182 -16.51 -14.74 -12.68
CA LYS A 182 -16.11 -13.66 -11.76
C LYS A 182 -14.71 -13.10 -12.06
N SER A 183 -14.23 -13.24 -13.29
CA SER A 183 -12.88 -12.81 -13.69
C SER A 183 -12.54 -11.37 -13.28
N GLU A 184 -13.46 -10.42 -13.49
CA GLU A 184 -13.22 -9.02 -13.16
C GLU A 184 -13.14 -8.79 -11.63
N LEU A 185 -14.03 -9.42 -10.87
CA LEU A 185 -13.99 -9.37 -9.42
C LEU A 185 -12.71 -10.03 -8.87
N ALA A 186 -12.29 -11.16 -9.44
CA ALA A 186 -11.05 -11.82 -9.07
C ALA A 186 -9.84 -10.90 -9.28
N LYS A 187 -9.80 -10.16 -10.41
CA LYS A 187 -8.76 -9.16 -10.69
C LYS A 187 -8.77 -8.04 -9.65
N GLN A 188 -9.93 -7.49 -9.33
CA GLN A 188 -10.06 -6.43 -8.34
C GLN A 188 -9.63 -6.88 -6.93
N LEU A 189 -10.02 -8.09 -6.51
CA LEU A 189 -9.56 -8.67 -5.24
C LEU A 189 -8.05 -8.94 -5.24
N ALA A 190 -7.49 -9.38 -6.37
CA ALA A 190 -6.05 -9.55 -6.48
C ALA A 190 -5.31 -8.21 -6.30
N ILE A 191 -5.81 -7.11 -6.86
CA ILE A 191 -5.24 -5.76 -6.62
C ILE A 191 -5.36 -5.39 -5.13
N LEU A 192 -6.56 -5.54 -4.57
CA LEU A 192 -6.86 -5.18 -3.18
C LEU A 192 -5.92 -5.87 -2.19
N LEU A 193 -5.64 -7.15 -2.44
CA LEU A 193 -4.82 -8.01 -1.59
C LEU A 193 -3.34 -8.03 -1.99
N ASN A 194 -2.93 -7.23 -2.99
CA ASN A 194 -1.59 -7.26 -3.59
C ASN A 194 -1.17 -8.69 -4.02
N GLY A 195 -2.14 -9.48 -4.46
CA GLY A 195 -1.98 -10.84 -4.97
C GLY A 195 -2.02 -10.88 -6.50
N GLN A 196 -2.35 -12.04 -7.05
CA GLN A 196 -2.54 -12.24 -8.50
C GLN A 196 -3.71 -13.18 -8.77
N VAL A 197 -4.31 -13.06 -9.96
CA VAL A 197 -5.28 -14.07 -10.43
C VAL A 197 -4.52 -15.25 -11.02
N ALA A 198 -4.94 -16.47 -10.70
CA ALA A 198 -4.38 -17.69 -11.27
C ALA A 198 -5.44 -18.79 -11.38
N ALA A 199 -5.16 -19.83 -12.17
CA ALA A 199 -5.92 -21.07 -12.13
C ALA A 199 -5.73 -21.78 -10.78
N LEU A 200 -6.63 -22.73 -10.46
CA LEU A 200 -6.48 -23.57 -9.27
C LEU A 200 -5.12 -24.29 -9.31
N PRO A 201 -4.25 -24.12 -8.30
CA PRO A 201 -2.94 -24.75 -8.30
C PRO A 201 -3.03 -26.27 -8.30
N GLU A 202 -2.07 -26.91 -8.96
CA GLU A 202 -2.00 -28.37 -9.03
C GLU A 202 -1.89 -29.00 -7.63
N GLY A 203 -2.76 -29.98 -7.38
CA GLY A 203 -2.86 -30.71 -6.12
C GLY A 203 -3.80 -30.09 -5.08
N GLU A 204 -4.30 -28.87 -5.33
CA GLU A 204 -5.36 -28.29 -4.50
C GLU A 204 -6.73 -28.88 -4.86
N VAL A 205 -7.64 -28.82 -3.89
CA VAL A 205 -9.04 -29.25 -4.08
C VAL A 205 -9.92 -28.01 -4.12
N ALA A 206 -10.72 -27.88 -5.18
CA ALA A 206 -11.71 -26.82 -5.25
C ALA A 206 -12.80 -27.03 -4.17
N PRO A 207 -13.10 -26.03 -3.33
CA PRO A 207 -14.27 -26.09 -2.46
C PRO A 207 -15.56 -26.15 -3.30
N LYS A 208 -16.55 -26.89 -2.81
CA LYS A 208 -17.86 -27.03 -3.48
C LYS A 208 -18.72 -25.79 -3.25
N ASP A 209 -19.53 -25.43 -4.24
CA ASP A 209 -20.53 -24.35 -4.17
C ASP A 209 -19.94 -22.97 -3.83
N VAL A 210 -18.75 -22.68 -4.34
CA VAL A 210 -17.99 -21.44 -4.12
C VAL A 210 -17.66 -20.79 -5.47
N ASP A 211 -17.79 -19.46 -5.54
CA ASP A 211 -17.49 -18.69 -6.76
C ASP A 211 -16.00 -18.38 -6.89
N LEU A 212 -15.37 -17.99 -5.78
CA LEU A 212 -13.97 -17.57 -5.70
C LEU A 212 -13.20 -18.31 -4.60
N LEU A 213 -11.91 -18.55 -4.81
CA LEU A 213 -11.00 -19.06 -3.77
C LEU A 213 -9.82 -18.10 -3.62
N ALA A 214 -9.55 -17.67 -2.39
CA ALA A 214 -8.32 -16.97 -2.04
C ALA A 214 -7.37 -17.93 -1.33
N ILE A 215 -6.18 -18.15 -1.90
CA ILE A 215 -5.11 -18.91 -1.24
C ILE A 215 -4.04 -17.91 -0.78
N ILE A 216 -3.85 -17.81 0.53
CA ILE A 216 -2.96 -16.84 1.16
C ILE A 216 -1.51 -17.29 0.98
N GLY A 217 -0.67 -16.39 0.45
CA GLY A 217 0.78 -16.59 0.37
C GLY A 217 1.53 -15.82 1.46
N THR A 218 2.83 -16.10 1.61
CA THR A 218 3.70 -15.43 2.59
C THR A 218 3.90 -13.93 2.34
N ASP A 219 3.51 -13.45 1.16
CA ASP A 219 3.50 -12.03 0.81
C ASP A 219 2.28 -11.27 1.37
N TYR A 220 1.26 -11.97 1.85
CA TYR A 220 0.14 -11.36 2.53
C TYR A 220 0.61 -10.68 3.82
N LYS A 221 0.25 -9.41 3.97
CA LYS A 221 0.52 -8.59 5.16
C LYS A 221 -0.80 -7.95 5.56
N SER A 222 -1.45 -8.48 6.60
CA SER A 222 -2.73 -7.91 7.03
C SER A 222 -2.55 -6.46 7.46
N GLY A 223 -3.36 -5.56 6.90
CA GLY A 223 -3.38 -4.15 7.27
C GLY A 223 -2.04 -3.38 7.14
N GLN A 224 -1.01 -3.94 6.53
CA GLN A 224 0.29 -3.27 6.33
C GLN A 224 0.52 -3.05 4.85
N LEU A 225 0.55 -1.78 4.46
CA LEU A 225 0.96 -1.38 3.13
C LEU A 225 2.40 -1.86 2.94
N ASN A 226 2.64 -2.63 1.87
CA ASN A 226 3.96 -3.09 1.48
C ASN A 226 4.85 -1.89 1.14
N ILE A 227 5.55 -1.33 2.13
CA ILE A 227 6.73 -0.53 1.88
C ILE A 227 7.89 -1.51 1.73
N GLN A 228 8.28 -1.76 0.50
CA GLN A 228 9.58 -2.35 0.22
C GLN A 228 10.64 -1.34 0.64
N THR A 229 11.26 -1.56 1.80
CA THR A 229 12.38 -0.74 2.27
C THR A 229 13.54 -0.88 1.28
N ALA A 230 14.00 0.24 0.72
CA ALA A 230 15.24 0.28 -0.05
C ALA A 230 16.42 -0.20 0.84
N PRO A 231 17.44 -0.85 0.27
CA PRO A 231 18.60 -1.29 1.05
C PRO A 231 19.27 -0.08 1.71
N THR A 232 19.45 -0.19 3.03
CA THR A 232 20.15 0.78 3.86
C THR A 232 21.59 0.96 3.35
N SER A 233 21.87 2.06 2.67
CA SER A 233 23.24 2.54 2.52
C SER A 233 23.66 3.14 3.86
N SER A 234 24.42 2.37 4.64
CA SER A 234 25.09 2.82 5.85
C SER A 234 26.27 3.72 5.45
N ALA A 235 26.03 5.01 5.29
CA ALA A 235 27.10 6.01 5.33
C ALA A 235 27.11 6.62 6.74
N SER A 236 28.00 6.11 7.60
CA SER A 236 28.35 6.73 8.87
C SER A 236 28.92 8.14 8.61
N PRO A 237 28.48 9.19 9.33
CA PRO A 237 29.21 10.44 9.34
C PRO A 237 30.45 10.24 10.22
N THR A 238 31.62 10.17 9.60
CA THR A 238 32.90 10.30 10.30
C THR A 238 32.92 11.67 10.97
N VAL A 239 32.80 11.70 12.29
CA VAL A 239 33.08 12.88 13.11
C VAL A 239 34.60 13.04 13.11
N ALA A 240 35.10 14.02 12.35
CA ALA A 240 36.47 14.48 12.51
C ALA A 240 36.59 15.16 13.88
N LYS A 241 37.57 14.71 14.67
CA LYS A 241 38.03 15.38 15.90
C LYS A 241 38.69 16.70 15.60
#